data_AF-A0A7W0FFM8-F1
#
_entry.id   AF-A0A7W0FFM8-F1
#
_cell.length_a   1.000
_cell.length_b   1.000
_cell.length_c   1.000
_cell.angle_alpha   90.00
_cell.angle_beta   90.00
_cell.angle_gamma   90.00
#
_symmetry.space_group_name_H-M   'P 1'
#
loop_
_entity.id
_entity.type
_entity.pdbx_description
1 polymer ?
#
loop_
_entity_poly.entity_id
_entity_poly.type
_entity_poly.pdbx_seq_one_letter_code
_entity_poly.pdbx_strand_id
1 'polypeptide(L)' 'MMKNLEQLRQHFGARLQENIRMAGLTTSRVGGPAACVASCSSAAELAADVQYLWQHDIPLQVLGSGSNILVSDQGVDRV' A
#
# COMPACT_ATOMS: atom_id res chain seq x y z
N MET A 1 0.92 -5.03 -12.98
CA MET A 1 2.32 -4.99 -12.55
C MET A 1 2.70 -3.53 -12.46
N MET A 2 3.04 -3.07 -11.25
CA MET A 2 3.13 -1.66 -10.93
C MET A 2 4.27 -0.96 -11.68
N LYS A 3 3.95 0.12 -12.40
CA LYS A 3 4.88 0.79 -13.33
C LYS A 3 5.79 1.84 -12.69
N ASN A 4 5.58 2.16 -11.41
CA ASN A 4 6.17 3.32 -10.72
C ASN A 4 7.12 2.94 -9.57
N LEU A 5 7.64 1.70 -9.57
CA LEU A 5 8.37 1.13 -8.43
C LEU A 5 9.59 1.97 -7.99
N GLU A 6 10.33 2.54 -8.94
CA GLU A 6 11.50 3.39 -8.63
C GLU A 6 11.10 4.71 -7.95
N GLN A 7 10.03 5.36 -8.43
CA GLN A 7 9.48 6.58 -7.82
C GLN A 7 9.00 6.29 -6.40
N LEU A 8 8.32 5.16 -6.21
CA LEU A 8 7.85 4.72 -4.88
C LEU A 8 9.01 4.46 -3.93
N ARG A 9 10.08 3.80 -4.38
CA ARG A 9 11.29 3.59 -3.58
C ARG A 9 11.95 4.90 -3.15
N GLN A 10 12.02 5.88 -4.05
CA GLN A 10 12.58 7.20 -3.76
C GLN A 10 11.71 7.98 -2.75
N HIS A 11 10.39 7.92 -2.88
CA HIS A 11 9.46 8.66 -2.00
C HIS A 11 9.33 8.03 -0.60
N PHE A 12 9.10 6.72 -0.53
CA PHE A 12 8.85 6.04 0.75
C PHE A 12 10.10 5.53 1.46
N GLY A 13 11.20 5.33 0.72
CA GLY A 13 12.46 4.82 1.27
C GLY A 13 12.26 3.51 2.04
N ALA A 14 12.79 3.46 3.27
CA ALA A 14 12.71 2.28 4.14
C ALA A 14 11.29 1.90 4.59
N ARG A 15 10.29 2.78 4.40
CA ARG A 15 8.88 2.47 4.72
C ARG A 15 8.21 1.60 3.66
N LEU A 16 8.78 1.51 2.46
CA LEU A 16 8.22 0.72 1.36
C LEU A 16 8.53 -0.76 1.59
N GLN A 17 7.48 -1.57 1.69
CA GLN A 17 7.56 -3.02 1.66
C GLN A 17 7.03 -3.51 0.31
N GLU A 18 7.79 -4.39 -0.35
CA GLU A 18 7.44 -4.93 -1.66
C GLU A 18 7.08 -6.42 -1.55
N ASN A 19 6.20 -6.88 -2.44
CA ASN A 19 5.83 -8.30 -2.57
C ASN A 19 5.31 -8.95 -1.27
N ILE A 20 4.56 -8.21 -0.45
CA ILE A 20 3.98 -8.74 0.78
C ILE A 20 2.58 -9.32 0.53
N ARG A 21 2.13 -10.23 1.40
CA ARG A 21 0.78 -10.81 1.31
C ARG A 21 -0.21 -10.00 2.15
N MET A 22 -1.34 -9.63 1.56
CA MET A 22 -2.41 -8.92 2.26
C MET A 22 -3.01 -9.76 3.40
N ALA A 23 -2.95 -11.09 3.33
CA ALA A 23 -3.32 -11.98 4.43
C ALA A 23 -2.57 -11.70 5.75
N GLY A 24 -1.37 -11.12 5.71
CA GLY A 24 -0.64 -10.70 6.92
C GLY A 24 -1.11 -9.37 7.51
N LEU A 25 -1.96 -8.63 6.79
CA LEU A 25 -2.43 -7.28 7.14
C LEU A 25 -3.95 -7.20 7.37
N THR A 26 -4.66 -8.32 7.23
CA THR A 26 -6.11 -8.41 7.46
C THR A 26 -6.41 -9.31 8.67
N THR A 27 -7.47 -9.00 9.42
CA THR A 27 -7.88 -9.86 10.55
C THR A 27 -8.51 -11.16 10.07
N SER A 28 -9.10 -11.15 8.87
CA SER A 28 -9.64 -12.33 8.19
C SER A 28 -8.55 -13.28 7.69
N ARG A 29 -7.28 -12.84 7.68
CA ARG A 29 -6.11 -13.61 7.22
C ARG A 29 -6.23 -14.12 5.79
N VAL A 30 -7.00 -13.41 4.97
CA VAL A 30 -7.12 -13.66 3.52
C VAL A 30 -6.58 -12.50 2.73
N GLY A 31 -6.16 -12.77 1.50
CA GLY A 31 -5.61 -11.77 0.59
C GLY A 31 -4.38 -12.23 -0.15
N GLY A 32 -4.38 -11.95 -1.45
CA GLY A 32 -3.26 -12.17 -2.37
C GLY A 32 -2.08 -11.21 -2.16
N PRO A 33 -1.15 -11.16 -3.13
CA PRO A 33 0.01 -10.29 -3.06
C PRO A 33 -0.35 -8.81 -3.21
N ALA A 34 0.35 -7.94 -2.49
CA ALA A 34 0.41 -6.51 -2.73
C ALA A 34 1.79 -6.16 -3.29
N ALA A 35 1.81 -5.39 -4.38
CA ALA A 35 3.07 -5.00 -5.03
C ALA A 35 3.89 -4.08 -4.13
N CYS A 36 3.25 -3.10 -3.49
CA CYS A 36 3.85 -2.26 -2.46
C CYS A 36 2.86 -1.99 -1.34
N VAL A 37 3.38 -1.83 -0.13
CA VAL A 37 2.69 -1.26 1.03
C VAL A 37 3.65 -0.35 1.76
N ALA A 38 3.17 0.81 2.19
CA ALA A 38 3.93 1.73 3.02
C ALA A 38 3.18 2.04 4.32
N SER A 39 3.91 2.12 5.43
CA SER A 39 3.36 2.55 6.72
C SER A 39 3.54 4.06 6.93
N CYS A 40 2.57 4.68 7.59
CA CYS A 40 2.65 6.07 8.06
C CYS A 40 2.43 6.10 9.57
N SER A 41 3.16 6.96 10.28
CA SER A 41 3.12 7.10 11.74
C SER A 41 2.40 8.36 12.21
N SER A 42 1.97 9.23 11.29
CA SER A 42 1.23 10.45 11.61
C SER A 42 0.25 10.84 10.51
N ALA A 43 -0.75 11.66 10.87
CA ALA A 43 -1.69 12.21 9.90
C ALA A 43 -1.02 13.13 8.86
N ALA A 44 0.03 13.86 9.27
CA ALA A 44 0.79 14.73 8.36
C ALA A 44 1.57 13.91 7.32
N GLU A 45 2.19 12.80 7.75
CA GLU A 45 2.89 11.88 6.85
C GLU A 45 1.91 11.21 5.87
N LEU A 46 0.78 10.72 6.37
CA LEU A 46 -0.27 10.16 5.52
C LEU A 46 -0.77 11.18 4.48
N ALA A 47 -1.01 12.43 4.88
CA ALA A 47 -1.45 13.49 3.98
C ALA A 47 -0.41 13.78 2.89
N ALA A 48 0.88 13.84 3.25
CA ALA A 48 1.97 14.05 2.30
C ALA A 48 2.09 12.89 1.30
N ASP A 49 1.99 11.65 1.77
CA ASP A 49 2.07 10.44 0.94
C ASP A 49 0.88 10.36 -0.04
N VAL A 50 -0.34 10.59 0.45
CA VAL A 50 -1.55 10.61 -0.40
C VAL A 50 -1.47 11.73 -1.44
N GLN A 51 -1.00 12.92 -1.05
CA GLN A 51 -0.83 14.05 -1.96
C GLN A 51 0.16 13.73 -3.07
N TYR A 52 1.29 13.09 -2.75
CA TYR A 52 2.30 12.65 -3.72
C TYR A 52 1.74 11.62 -4.70
N LEU A 53 1.10 10.56 -4.20
CA LEU A 53 0.52 9.52 -5.04
C LEU A 53 -0.56 10.07 -5.97
N TRP A 54 -1.40 10.98 -5.48
CA TRP A 54 -2.41 11.65 -6.29
C TRP A 54 -1.78 12.51 -7.40
N GLN A 55 -0.76 13.31 -7.10
CA GLN A 55 -0.08 14.15 -8.10
C GLN A 55 0.59 13.35 -9.23
N HIS A 56 0.90 12.08 -8.99
CA HIS A 56 1.54 11.18 -9.94
C HIS A 56 0.59 10.13 -10.55
N ASP A 57 -0.73 10.27 -10.33
CA ASP A 57 -1.75 9.32 -10.82
C ASP A 57 -1.49 7.86 -10.39
N ILE A 58 -0.88 7.66 -9.22
CA ILE A 58 -0.59 6.34 -8.68
C ILE A 58 -1.80 5.88 -7.84
N PRO A 59 -2.45 4.75 -8.18
CA PRO A 59 -3.57 4.24 -7.40
C PRO A 59 -3.14 3.91 -5.97
N LEU A 60 -3.97 4.29 -5.00
CA LEU A 60 -3.71 4.01 -3.58
C LEU A 60 -4.95 3.44 -2.88
N GLN A 61 -4.73 2.76 -1.76
CA GLN A 61 -5.79 2.34 -0.82
C GLN A 61 -5.30 2.52 0.61
N VAL A 62 -5.97 3.38 1.38
CA VAL A 62 -5.69 3.50 2.81
C VAL A 62 -6.20 2.26 3.53
N LEU A 63 -5.33 1.64 4.33
CA LEU A 63 -5.61 0.46 5.14
C LEU A 63 -5.39 0.79 6.63
N GLY A 64 -6.43 0.55 7.45
CA GLY A 64 -6.32 0.56 8.91
C GLY A 64 -5.91 -0.81 9.45
N SER A 65 -6.64 -1.32 10.44
CA SER A 65 -6.39 -2.66 11.01
C SER A 65 -6.77 -3.84 10.10
N GLY A 66 -7.36 -3.57 8.94
CA GLY A 66 -7.84 -4.61 8.02
C GLY A 66 -8.98 -5.48 8.58
N SER A 67 -9.76 -4.95 9.53
CA SER A 67 -10.79 -5.74 10.25
C SER A 67 -12.11 -5.93 9.51
N ASN A 68 -12.36 -5.12 8.48
CA ASN A 68 -13.63 -5.10 7.75
C ASN A 68 -13.43 -5.11 6.23
N ILE A 69 -12.42 -5.85 5.76
CA ILE A 69 -12.16 -6.02 4.33
C ILE A 69 -11.89 -7.49 3.99
N LEU A 70 -12.24 -7.85 2.76
CA LEU A 70 -11.87 -9.11 2.12
C LEU A 70 -11.06 -8.78 0.88
N VAL A 71 -9.81 -9.22 0.86
CA VAL A 71 -8.91 -9.00 -0.27
C VAL A 71 -8.89 -10.25 -1.14
N SER A 72 -9.04 -10.06 -2.46
CA SER A 72 -8.97 -11.15 -3.44
C SER A 72 -7.62 -11.87 -3.38
N ASP A 73 -7.62 -13.17 -3.66
CA ASP A 73 -6.38 -13.95 -3.84
C ASP A 73 -5.55 -13.49 -5.04
N GLN A 74 -6.17 -12.78 -5.99
CA GLN A 74 -5.46 -12.12 -7.09
C GLN A 74 -4.63 -10.91 -6.63
N GLY A 75 -4.80 -10.47 -5.38
CA GLY A 75 -4.01 -9.40 -4.79
C GLY A 75 -4.48 -8.00 -5.16
N VAL A 76 -3.58 -7.04 -5.02
CA VAL A 76 -3.82 -5.61 -5.27
C VAL A 76 -2.67 -4.98 -6.07
N ASP A 77 -3.02 -4.18 -7.08
CA ASP A 77 -2.08 -3.43 -7.93
C ASP A 77 -2.23 -1.92 -7.65
N ARG A 78 -1.93 -1.53 -6.41
CA ARG A 78 -1.97 -0.16 -5.86
C ARG A 78 -1.07 -0.09 -4.62
N VAL A 79 -0.75 1.13 -4.18
CA VAL A 79 0.01 1.41 -2.94
C VAL A 79 -0.90 1.38 -1.72
#